data_AF-A0A218XLT3-F1
#
_entry.id   AF-A0A218XLT3-F1
#
_cell.length_a   1.000
_cell.length_b   1.000
_cell.length_c   1.000
_cell.angle_alpha   90.00
_cell.angle_beta   90.00
_cell.angle_gamma   90.00
#
_symmetry.space_group_name_H-M   'P 1'
#
loop_
_entity.id
_entity.type
_entity.pdbx_description
1 polymer ?
#
loop_
_entity_poly.entity_id
_entity_poly.type
_entity_poly.pdbx_seq_one_letter_code
_entity_poly.pdbx_strand_id
1 'polypeptide(L)'
;MKEEEKIMHYSSYHRILLVGEGDFSFAACSARAFGSAPNIIATSLDSQGFIYKEHSFEQIRLHQELVQGFLSNASSMLSYDGQVHITHKTAYTFSAWDRVGLAKKVSMRLVRSVQFLALVLPGVCK
;
A
#
# COMPACT_ATOMS: atom_id res chain seq x y z
N MET A 1 5.42 23.86 19.32
CA MET A 1 5.07 22.48 18.95
C MET A 1 4.61 22.51 17.50
N LYS A 2 5.04 21.58 16.63
CA LYS A 2 4.53 21.52 15.26
C LYS A 2 3.08 21.01 15.32
N GLU A 3 2.17 21.69 14.64
CA GLU A 3 0.75 21.32 14.57
C GLU A 3 0.58 20.01 13.76
N GLU A 4 -0.43 19.21 14.09
CA GLU A 4 -0.69 17.93 13.41
C GLU A 4 -1.37 18.20 12.07
N GLU A 5 -0.77 17.72 10.98
CA GLU A 5 -1.36 17.82 9.64
C GLU A 5 -1.93 16.47 9.25
N LYS A 6 -3.19 16.45 8.77
CA LYS A 6 -3.91 15.22 8.43
C LYS A 6 -4.35 15.20 6.97
N ILE A 7 -4.11 14.06 6.32
CA ILE A 7 -4.57 13.77 4.97
C ILE A 7 -5.27 12.42 4.99
N MET A 8 -6.59 12.42 4.86
CA MET A 8 -7.44 11.22 4.96
C MET A 8 -7.18 10.39 6.22
N HIS A 9 -6.44 9.29 6.11
CA HIS A 9 -6.10 8.38 7.22
C HIS A 9 -4.65 8.55 7.70
N TYR A 10 -3.91 9.49 7.11
CA TYR A 10 -2.51 9.73 7.36
C TYR A 10 -2.34 11.01 8.18
N SER A 11 -1.43 10.97 9.14
CA SER A 11 -1.04 12.09 9.98
C SER A 11 0.45 12.34 9.78
N SER A 12 0.89 13.59 9.87
CA SER A 12 2.31 13.95 9.86
C SER A 12 3.09 13.36 11.03
N TYR A 13 2.43 12.79 12.04
CA TYR A 13 3.05 12.06 13.14
C TYR A 13 3.25 10.56 12.87
N HIS A 14 2.57 9.98 11.87
CA HIS A 14 2.74 8.56 11.54
C HIS A 14 4.10 8.32 10.88
N ARG A 15 4.71 7.14 11.09
CA ARG A 15 5.80 6.67 10.23
C ARG A 15 5.21 5.86 9.09
N ILE A 16 5.49 6.24 7.86
CA ILE A 16 4.86 5.68 6.66
C ILE A 16 5.95 5.08 5.77
N LEU A 17 5.75 3.81 5.39
CA LEU A 17 6.56 3.13 4.38
C LEU A 17 5.68 2.87 3.16
N LEU A 18 6.06 3.42 2.01
CA LEU A 18 5.42 3.16 0.72
C LEU A 18 6.27 2.11 -0.02
N VAL A 19 5.64 1.01 -0.43
CA VAL A 19 6.32 -0.13 -1.07
C VAL A 19 5.78 -0.32 -2.47
N GLY A 20 6.67 -0.34 -3.46
CA GLY A 20 6.29 -0.50 -4.87
C GLY A 20 5.56 0.73 -5.41
N GLU A 21 5.97 1.92 -4.97
CA GLU A 21 5.24 3.16 -5.27
C GLU A 21 5.40 3.55 -6.76
N GLY A 22 6.52 3.21 -7.38
CA GLY A 22 6.76 3.47 -8.81
C GLY A 22 7.59 4.74 -9.02
N ASP A 23 6.92 5.80 -9.47
CA ASP A 23 7.51 7.06 -9.93
C ASP A 23 7.65 8.14 -8.85
N PHE A 24 7.38 7.80 -7.59
CA PHE A 24 7.43 8.67 -6.41
C PHE A 24 6.36 9.78 -6.38
N SER A 25 5.36 9.73 -7.25
CA SER A 25 4.31 10.77 -7.35
C SER A 25 3.42 10.85 -6.10
N PHE A 26 3.01 9.73 -5.53
CA PHE A 26 2.24 9.68 -4.28
C PHE A 26 3.08 10.12 -3.09
N ALA A 27 4.36 9.72 -3.04
CA ALA A 27 5.28 10.15 -2.01
C ALA A 27 5.50 11.67 -2.04
N ALA A 28 5.75 12.23 -3.24
CA ALA A 28 5.97 13.66 -3.44
C ALA A 28 4.75 14.50 -3.05
N CYS A 29 3.56 14.06 -3.45
CA CYS A 29 2.32 14.75 -3.13
C CYS A 29 1.95 14.67 -1.65
N SER A 30 2.19 13.54 -1.00
CA SER A 30 2.07 13.42 0.45
C SER A 30 3.05 14.35 1.18
N ALA A 31 4.31 14.42 0.71
CA ALA A 31 5.32 15.31 1.29
C ALA A 31 4.96 16.79 1.15
N ARG A 32 4.42 17.20 -0.01
CA ARG A 32 3.96 18.57 -0.25
C ARG A 32 2.77 18.92 0.61
N ALA A 33 1.80 18.01 0.74
CA ALA A 33 0.61 18.23 1.53
C ALA A 33 0.89 18.23 3.04
N PHE A 34 1.96 17.58 3.50
CA PHE A 34 2.48 17.70 4.87
C PHE A 34 3.48 18.85 5.07
N GLY A 35 3.75 19.66 4.04
CA GLY A 35 4.81 20.67 3.99
C GLY A 35 6.25 20.11 4.02
N SER A 36 6.48 19.01 4.71
CA SER A 36 7.69 18.19 4.76
C SER A 36 7.35 16.81 5.29
N ALA A 37 8.00 15.75 4.78
CA ALA A 37 7.71 14.37 5.19
C ALA A 37 8.96 13.55 5.53
N PRO A 38 9.74 13.93 6.56
CA PRO A 38 10.91 13.17 6.99
C PRO A 38 10.56 11.77 7.56
N ASN A 39 9.29 11.54 7.84
CA ASN A 39 8.67 10.34 8.37
C ASN A 39 8.08 9.41 7.28
N ILE A 40 8.22 9.77 6.00
CA ILE A 40 7.81 8.94 4.86
C ILE A 40 9.04 8.38 4.16
N ILE A 41 9.09 7.05 4.01
CA ILE A 41 10.08 6.35 3.20
C ILE A 41 9.33 5.71 2.03
N ALA A 42 9.75 5.99 0.81
CA ALA A 42 9.17 5.39 -0.39
C ALA A 42 10.19 4.51 -1.09
N THR A 43 9.76 3.32 -1.50
CA THR A 43 10.58 2.37 -2.25
C THR A 43 9.85 1.96 -3.52
N SER A 44 10.63 1.76 -4.58
CA SER A 44 10.17 1.28 -5.87
C SER A 44 11.12 0.15 -6.29
N LEU A 45 10.54 -0.94 -6.80
CA LEU A 45 11.32 -2.03 -7.36
C LEU A 45 11.43 -1.81 -8.86
N ASP A 46 12.65 -1.58 -9.34
CA ASP A 46 12.96 -1.53 -10.76
C ASP A 46 13.52 -2.89 -11.20
N SER A 47 12.65 -3.79 -11.66
CA SER A 47 13.04 -5.13 -12.12
C SER A 47 12.35 -5.50 -13.44
N GLN A 48 13.00 -6.36 -14.23
CA GLN A 48 12.47 -6.86 -15.51
C GLN A 48 11.24 -7.75 -15.32
N GLY A 49 10.06 -7.13 -15.25
CA GLY A 49 8.75 -7.66 -15.66
C GLY A 49 8.25 -8.97 -15.01
N PHE A 50 7.02 -9.34 -15.38
CA PHE A 50 6.41 -10.60 -14.95
C PHE A 50 6.85 -11.75 -15.87
N ILE A 51 7.14 -12.92 -15.29
CA ILE A 51 7.56 -14.11 -16.04
C ILE A 51 6.38 -14.72 -16.83
N TYR A 52 5.16 -14.61 -16.28
CA TYR A 52 3.94 -15.15 -16.89
C TYR A 52 2.96 -14.03 -17.25
N LYS A 53 1.97 -14.36 -18.11
CA LYS A 53 0.86 -13.44 -18.39
C LYS A 53 0.10 -13.14 -17.09
N GLU A 54 -0.30 -11.90 -16.90
CA GLU A 54 -0.98 -11.41 -15.69
C GLU A 54 -2.24 -12.21 -15.30
N HIS A 55 -2.89 -12.82 -16.29
CA HIS A 55 -4.12 -13.61 -16.14
C HIS A 55 -3.86 -15.10 -15.86
N SER A 56 -2.61 -15.56 -15.95
CA SER A 56 -2.29 -16.97 -15.78
C SER A 56 -2.42 -17.37 -14.31
N PHE A 57 -2.80 -18.62 -14.07
CA PHE A 57 -2.92 -19.16 -12.71
C PHE A 57 -1.59 -19.11 -11.95
N GLU A 58 -0.46 -19.33 -12.65
CA GLU A 58 0.89 -19.26 -12.11
C GLU A 58 1.22 -17.83 -11.64
N GLN A 59 0.90 -16.82 -12.45
CA GLN A 59 1.13 -15.43 -12.08
C GLN A 59 0.24 -15.02 -10.91
N ILE A 60 -1.03 -15.44 -10.89
CA ILE A 60 -1.94 -15.18 -9.76
C ILE A 60 -1.41 -15.82 -8.48
N ARG A 61 -0.93 -17.07 -8.53
CA ARG A 61 -0.35 -17.76 -7.37
C ARG A 61 0.88 -17.04 -6.83
N LEU A 62 1.80 -16.63 -7.71
CA LEU A 62 3.00 -15.88 -7.31
C LEU A 62 2.63 -14.55 -6.64
N HIS A 63 1.62 -13.84 -7.14
CA HIS A 63 1.13 -12.63 -6.48
C HIS A 63 0.53 -12.91 -5.10
N GLN A 64 -0.24 -14.00 -4.94
CA GLN A 64 -0.78 -14.38 -3.63
C GLN A 64 0.31 -14.72 -2.63
N GLU A 65 1.34 -15.47 -3.05
CA GLU A 65 2.50 -15.82 -2.21
C GLU A 65 3.28 -14.56 -1.80
N LEU A 66 3.52 -13.66 -2.76
CA LEU A 66 4.17 -12.38 -2.50
C LEU A 66 3.38 -11.53 -1.50
N VAL A 67 2.08 -11.36 -1.71
CA VAL A 67 1.22 -10.55 -0.83
C VAL A 67 1.14 -11.17 0.57
N GLN A 68 0.99 -12.50 0.67
CA GLN A 68 0.97 -13.17 1.96
C GLN A 68 2.30 -13.03 2.70
N GLY A 69 3.43 -13.23 2.01
CA GLY A 69 4.77 -13.04 2.58
C GLY A 69 5.02 -11.60 3.03
N PHE A 70 4.61 -10.63 2.20
CA PHE A 70 4.64 -9.21 2.57
C PHE A 70 3.84 -8.94 3.84
N LEU A 71 2.59 -9.40 3.92
CA LEU A 71 1.73 -9.17 5.09
C LEU A 71 2.30 -9.83 6.35
N SER A 72 2.86 -11.03 6.22
CA SER A 72 3.56 -11.72 7.30
C SER A 72 4.72 -10.88 7.84
N ASN A 73 5.58 -10.36 6.96
CA ASN A 73 6.71 -9.53 7.36
C ASN A 73 6.25 -8.16 7.89
N ALA A 74 5.25 -7.55 7.28
CA ALA A 74 4.70 -6.28 7.74
C ALA A 74 4.14 -6.41 9.17
N SER A 75 3.46 -7.52 9.47
CA SER A 75 2.87 -7.75 10.80
C SER A 75 3.88 -7.70 11.94
N SER A 76 5.13 -8.12 11.71
CA SER A 76 6.20 -8.06 12.72
C SER A 76 6.90 -6.70 12.80
N MET A 77 6.82 -5.89 11.73
CA MET A 77 7.41 -4.54 11.68
C MET A 77 6.47 -3.45 12.22
N LEU A 78 5.18 -3.72 12.30
CA LEU A 78 4.17 -2.76 12.74
C LEU A 78 4.13 -2.66 14.27
N SER A 79 3.83 -1.46 14.77
CA SER A 79 3.41 -1.27 16.16
C SER A 79 2.06 -1.94 16.42
N TYR A 80 1.67 -2.07 17.69
CA TYR A 80 0.42 -2.75 18.10
C TYR A 80 -0.85 -2.26 17.36
N ASP A 81 -0.89 -0.98 17.01
CA ASP A 81 -1.97 -0.29 16.29
C ASP A 81 -1.62 0.04 14.83
N GLY A 82 -0.49 -0.47 14.34
CA GLY A 82 -0.02 -0.24 12.98
C GLY A 82 -0.95 -0.85 11.93
N GLN A 83 -1.04 -0.20 10.78
CA GLN A 83 -1.96 -0.57 9.71
C GLN A 83 -1.23 -0.74 8.38
N VAL A 84 -1.68 -1.72 7.59
CA VAL A 84 -1.29 -1.85 6.18
C VAL A 84 -2.44 -1.38 5.31
N HIS A 85 -2.18 -0.39 4.46
CA HIS A 85 -3.14 0.08 3.47
C HIS A 85 -2.74 -0.48 2.10
N ILE A 86 -3.67 -1.16 1.43
CA ILE A 86 -3.42 -1.78 0.12
C ILE A 86 -4.36 -1.17 -0.91
N THR A 87 -3.78 -0.50 -1.91
CA THR A 87 -4.49 -0.09 -3.12
C THR A 87 -4.38 -1.20 -4.15
N HIS A 88 -5.50 -1.62 -4.74
CA HIS A 88 -5.51 -2.75 -5.65
C HIS A 88 -6.71 -2.69 -6.60
N LYS A 89 -6.48 -3.07 -7.87
CA LYS A 89 -7.51 -3.12 -8.92
C LYS A 89 -8.60 -4.13 -8.54
N THR A 90 -9.86 -3.78 -8.73
CA THR A 90 -10.99 -4.66 -8.38
C THR A 90 -11.53 -5.47 -9.55
N ALA A 91 -11.11 -5.16 -10.78
CA ALA A 91 -11.47 -5.94 -11.96
C ALA A 91 -10.83 -7.33 -11.94
N TYR A 92 -11.43 -8.28 -12.65
CA TYR A 92 -10.77 -9.54 -12.97
C TYR A 92 -9.54 -9.25 -13.86
N THR A 93 -8.38 -9.90 -13.67
CA THR A 93 -8.04 -11.09 -12.86
C THR A 93 -7.65 -10.81 -11.40
N PHE A 94 -7.48 -9.53 -11.07
CA PHE A 94 -6.97 -9.07 -9.78
C PHE A 94 -7.88 -9.43 -8.61
N SER A 95 -9.20 -9.37 -8.79
CA SER A 95 -10.16 -9.75 -7.74
C SER A 95 -9.95 -11.18 -7.21
N ALA A 96 -9.37 -12.07 -8.02
CA ALA A 96 -9.09 -13.45 -7.64
C ALA A 96 -7.94 -13.61 -6.63
N TRP A 97 -7.20 -12.54 -6.31
CA TRP A 97 -6.06 -12.62 -5.39
C TRP A 97 -6.47 -12.84 -3.93
N ASP A 98 -7.74 -12.57 -3.56
CA ASP A 98 -8.27 -12.76 -2.20
C ASP A 98 -7.40 -12.14 -1.09
N ARG A 99 -7.06 -10.85 -1.24
CA ARG A 99 -6.26 -10.08 -0.27
C ARG A 99 -6.76 -10.18 1.18
N VAL A 100 -8.08 -10.28 1.39
CA VAL A 100 -8.67 -10.38 2.74
C VAL A 100 -8.44 -11.77 3.32
N GLY A 101 -8.64 -12.84 2.52
CA GLY A 101 -8.30 -14.19 2.94
C GLY A 101 -6.81 -14.36 3.25
N LEU A 102 -5.92 -13.78 2.42
CA LEU A 102 -4.48 -13.80 2.67
C LEU A 102 -4.10 -13.07 3.98
N ALA A 103 -4.68 -11.91 4.24
CA ALA A 103 -4.44 -11.18 5.49
C ALA A 103 -4.91 -11.96 6.73
N LYS A 104 -6.06 -12.65 6.64
CA LYS A 104 -6.56 -13.48 7.74
C LYS A 104 -5.62 -14.65 8.07
N LYS A 105 -4.92 -15.21 7.08
CA LYS A 105 -3.93 -16.30 7.31
C LYS A 105 -2.74 -15.85 8.15
N VAL A 106 -2.45 -14.55 8.20
CA VAL A 106 -1.35 -13.97 8.98
C VAL A 106 -1.86 -13.16 10.18
N SER A 107 -3.03 -13.52 10.71
CA SER A 107 -3.65 -12.89 11.90
C SER A 107 -3.94 -11.39 11.76
N MET A 108 -4.02 -10.87 10.54
CA MET A 108 -4.45 -9.50 10.27
C MET A 108 -5.96 -9.45 10.03
N ARG A 109 -6.58 -8.32 10.40
CA ARG A 109 -8.02 -8.08 10.21
C ARG A 109 -8.25 -6.91 9.26
N LEU A 110 -9.26 -7.04 8.40
CA LEU A 110 -9.70 -5.92 7.58
C LEU A 110 -10.37 -4.87 8.48
N VAL A 111 -9.78 -3.67 8.54
CA VAL A 111 -10.35 -2.54 9.29
C VAL A 111 -11.41 -1.82 8.46
N ARG A 112 -11.10 -1.52 7.20
CA ARG A 112 -11.99 -0.78 6.29
C ARG A 112 -11.65 -1.09 4.84
N SER A 113 -12.64 -1.00 3.97
CA SER A 113 -12.45 -0.89 2.52
C SER A 113 -13.11 0.40 2.04
N VAL A 114 -12.41 1.17 1.21
CA VAL A 114 -12.92 2.40 0.60
C VAL A 114 -12.76 2.31 -0.92
N GLN A 115 -13.67 2.94 -1.67
CA GLN A 115 -13.48 3.09 -3.10
C GLN A 115 -12.31 4.04 -3.38
N PHE A 116 -11.49 3.69 -4.37
CA PHE A 116 -10.40 4.54 -4.81
C PHE A 116 -10.97 5.78 -5.52
N LEU A 117 -10.66 6.96 -4.98
CA LEU A 117 -11.05 8.25 -5.55
C LEU A 117 -9.78 9.07 -5.81
N ALA A 118 -9.39 9.19 -7.07
CA ALA A 118 -8.16 9.89 -7.47
C ALA A 118 -8.13 11.36 -7.01
N LEU A 119 -9.29 12.00 -6.85
CA LEU A 119 -9.41 13.41 -6.47
C LEU A 119 -9.10 13.69 -4.99
N VAL A 120 -9.12 12.68 -4.12
CA VAL A 120 -8.91 12.83 -2.67
C VAL A 120 -7.62 12.17 -2.18
N LEU A 121 -6.87 11.55 -3.09
CA LEU A 121 -5.63 10.87 -2.75
C LEU A 121 -4.44 11.81 -2.95
N PRO A 122 -3.45 11.78 -2.04
CA PRO A 122 -2.24 12.57 -2.14
C PRO A 122 -1.27 12.00 -3.20
N GLY A 123 -1.73 11.66 -4.40
CA GLY A 123 -0.92 11.28 -5.57
C GLY A 123 -1.27 12.02 -6.85
N VAL A 124 -2.27 12.90 -6.82
CA VAL A 124 -2.59 13.82 -7.90
C VAL A 124 -2.34 15.23 -7.38
N CYS A 125 -1.08 15.65 -7.34
CA CYS A 125 -0.75 17.06 -7.10
C CYS A 125 -1.33 17.87 -8.26
N LYS A 126 -2.25 18.78 -7.96
CA LYS A 126 -2.50 19.93 -8.82
C LYS A 126 -1.57 21.06 -8.45
#